data_AF-A0A433VQB4-F1
#
_entry.id   AF-A0A433VQB4-F1
#
_cell.length_a   1.000
_cell.length_b   1.000
_cell.length_c   1.000
_cell.angle_alpha   90.00
_cell.angle_beta   90.00
_cell.angle_gamma   90.00
#
_symmetry.space_group_name_H-M   'P 1'
#
loop_
_entity.id
_entity.type
_entity.pdbx_description
1 polymer ?
#
loop_
_entity_poly.entity_id
_entity_poly.type
_entity_poly.pdbx_seq_one_letter_code
_entity_poly.pdbx_strand_id
1 'polypeptide(L)'
;MLKTASLWKWQYSHWNKPIDERILGYTVLLPVPGDLPVFLKIALETCSNQKPDGLFETLVIPDQLVPGFSELLEETRHKYYTSIRLINPNPLEQIISRYQNNPHNNHWLQLVRGVSATQTTHALLHDADLFITEDEFMKIHYETCESENLACLGVSPVWDAWYKENGLNHLTATWEMMFDVDWIRSFRPWEHRGHDGEILGQIHTFDTTLYPQCKTKPELIRYHQQEWGFIHFNYVICTYRWFQRSKTPFEDECFRILLIRLLIEAFDKSGWKYQVPSLDELIKGITDETNPITYIQDKTRQNYSDFRTKLQTLIDSNLLDEEKTCILSEGATKFDKVFGYSM
;
A
#
# COMPACT_ATOMS: atom_id res chain seq x y z
N MET A 1 -10.10 30.87 8.66
CA MET A 1 -9.41 29.66 8.18
C MET A 1 -8.00 29.65 8.75
N LEU A 2 -7.74 28.79 9.74
CA LEU A 2 -6.34 28.45 10.08
C LEU A 2 -5.72 27.93 8.78
N LYS A 3 -4.66 28.60 8.29
CA LYS A 3 -3.91 28.08 7.14
C LYS A 3 -3.48 26.67 7.52
N THR A 4 -3.88 25.67 6.74
CA THR A 4 -3.60 24.25 6.97
C THR A 4 -2.13 24.00 7.33
N ALA A 5 -1.21 24.75 6.75
CA ALA A 5 0.23 24.74 7.07
C ALA A 5 0.59 24.98 8.55
N SER A 6 -0.13 25.86 9.27
CA SER A 6 0.12 26.12 10.70
C SER A 6 -0.33 24.98 11.60
N LEU A 7 -1.43 24.31 11.25
CA LEU A 7 -1.93 23.14 11.98
C LEU A 7 -0.95 21.96 11.88
N TRP A 8 -0.47 21.69 10.67
CA TRP A 8 0.48 20.60 10.43
C TRP A 8 1.83 20.81 11.11
N LYS A 9 2.34 22.05 11.09
CA LYS A 9 3.57 22.41 11.80
C LYS A 9 3.47 22.19 13.31
N TRP A 10 2.31 22.46 13.90
CA TRP A 10 2.08 22.25 15.32
C TRP A 10 1.90 20.76 15.64
N GLN A 11 1.06 20.04 14.89
CA GLN A 11 0.77 18.63 15.12
C GLN A 11 2.03 17.75 15.02
N TYR A 12 2.95 18.11 14.13
CA TYR A 12 4.17 17.35 13.91
C TYR A 12 5.43 18.11 14.37
N SER A 13 5.30 18.97 15.39
CA SER A 13 6.43 19.72 15.96
C SER A 13 7.51 18.82 16.56
N HIS A 14 7.20 17.55 16.77
CA HIS A 14 8.08 16.52 17.33
C HIS A 14 8.73 15.65 16.25
N TRP A 15 8.45 15.88 14.97
CA TRP A 15 8.95 15.06 13.85
C TRP A 15 10.49 14.95 13.82
N ASN A 16 11.18 16.07 14.07
CA ASN A 16 12.64 16.12 14.05
C ASN A 16 13.28 15.70 15.39
N LYS A 17 12.52 15.14 16.35
CA LYS A 17 13.12 14.72 17.61
C LYS A 17 14.05 13.52 17.36
N PRO A 18 15.33 13.59 17.79
CA PRO A 18 16.22 12.44 17.80
C PRO A 18 15.60 11.30 18.61
N ILE A 19 15.79 10.07 18.16
CA ILE A 19 15.43 8.88 18.94
C ILE A 19 16.51 8.71 20.00
N ASP A 20 16.14 8.71 21.29
CA ASP A 20 17.09 8.70 22.40
C ASP A 20 18.00 7.45 22.40
N GLU A 21 17.46 6.30 22.00
CA GLU A 21 18.21 5.05 21.83
C GLU A 21 17.80 4.42 20.50
N ARG A 22 18.70 4.43 19.51
CA ARG A 22 18.43 3.82 18.21
C ARG A 22 18.73 2.35 18.23
N ILE A 23 17.79 1.60 17.67
CA ILE A 23 17.91 0.16 17.51
C ILE A 23 18.45 -0.11 16.10
N LEU A 24 19.57 -0.82 15.99
CA LEU A 24 20.04 -1.27 14.69
C LEU A 24 19.03 -2.28 14.10
N GLY A 25 18.70 -2.13 12.82
CA GLY A 25 17.69 -2.94 12.13
C GLY A 25 16.68 -2.07 11.41
N TYR A 26 15.57 -2.69 11.02
CA TYR A 26 14.46 -2.01 10.38
C TYR A 26 13.12 -2.34 11.03
N THR A 27 12.18 -1.42 10.81
CA THR A 27 10.77 -1.58 11.16
C THR A 27 9.93 -1.62 9.89
N VAL A 28 9.06 -2.62 9.75
CA VAL A 28 8.06 -2.62 8.66
C VAL A 28 6.93 -1.66 9.05
N LEU A 29 6.67 -0.68 8.20
CA LEU A 29 5.49 0.16 8.25
C LEU A 29 4.44 -0.49 7.36
N LEU A 30 3.29 -0.82 7.96
CA LEU A 30 2.18 -1.49 7.29
C LEU A 30 0.94 -0.58 7.28
N PRO A 31 0.86 0.41 6.36
CA PRO A 31 -0.35 1.18 6.13
C PRO A 31 -1.46 0.24 5.63
N VAL A 32 -2.57 0.16 6.36
CA VAL A 32 -3.70 -0.69 5.98
C VAL A 32 -5.03 0.06 5.99
N PRO A 33 -5.97 -0.28 5.08
CA PRO A 33 -7.34 0.18 5.16
C PRO A 33 -8.05 -0.46 6.37
N GLY A 34 -8.41 0.35 7.38
CA GLY A 34 -8.96 -0.18 8.64
C GLY A 34 -10.31 -0.90 8.51
N ASP A 35 -11.06 -0.62 7.44
CA ASP A 35 -12.34 -1.25 7.10
C ASP A 35 -12.23 -2.39 6.08
N LEU A 36 -11.01 -2.65 5.57
CA LEU A 36 -10.69 -3.81 4.74
C LEU A 36 -9.59 -4.67 5.38
N PRO A 37 -9.84 -5.31 6.54
CA PRO A 37 -8.84 -6.09 7.25
C PRO A 37 -8.31 -7.32 6.47
N VAL A 38 -8.94 -7.71 5.36
CA VAL A 38 -8.35 -8.66 4.41
C VAL A 38 -6.92 -8.26 4.01
N PHE A 39 -6.65 -6.96 3.80
CA PHE A 39 -5.31 -6.47 3.43
C PHE A 39 -4.33 -6.50 4.60
N LEU A 40 -4.81 -6.40 5.85
CA LEU A 40 -3.97 -6.70 7.00
C LEU A 40 -3.52 -8.17 6.98
N LYS A 41 -4.44 -9.09 6.70
CA LYS A 41 -4.14 -10.53 6.67
C LYS A 41 -3.16 -10.87 5.56
N ILE A 42 -3.40 -10.38 4.34
CA ILE A 42 -2.53 -10.57 3.19
C ILE A 42 -1.12 -10.04 3.46
N ALA A 43 -1.02 -8.81 3.97
CA ALA A 43 0.28 -8.20 4.20
C ALA A 43 1.04 -8.88 5.34
N LEU A 44 0.37 -9.27 6.43
CA LEU A 44 1.01 -10.06 7.49
C LEU A 44 1.43 -11.46 7.01
N GLU A 45 0.62 -12.13 6.17
CA GLU A 45 1.00 -13.42 5.58
C GLU A 45 2.23 -13.26 4.67
N THR A 46 2.25 -12.23 3.82
CA THR A 46 3.38 -11.90 2.95
C THR A 46 4.65 -11.61 3.76
N CYS A 47 4.59 -10.74 4.77
CA CYS A 47 5.74 -10.44 5.61
C CYS A 47 6.19 -11.66 6.45
N SER A 48 5.28 -12.58 6.81
CA SER A 48 5.65 -13.78 7.57
C SER A 48 6.48 -14.78 6.77
N ASN A 49 6.41 -14.71 5.43
CA ASN A 49 7.22 -15.51 4.53
C ASN A 49 8.62 -14.91 4.28
N GLN A 50 8.91 -13.72 4.81
CA GLN A 50 10.20 -13.06 4.64
C GLN A 50 11.18 -13.47 5.74
N LYS A 51 12.47 -13.48 5.42
CA LYS A 51 13.53 -13.71 6.41
C LYS A 51 13.57 -12.55 7.42
N PRO A 52 13.50 -12.83 8.74
CA PRO A 52 13.36 -11.80 9.76
C PRO A 52 14.69 -11.12 10.15
N ASP A 53 15.81 -11.45 9.49
CA ASP A 53 17.12 -10.86 9.76
C ASP A 53 17.06 -9.33 9.68
N GLY A 54 17.45 -8.66 10.77
CA GLY A 54 17.39 -7.20 10.89
C GLY A 54 15.99 -6.62 11.21
N LEU A 55 14.92 -7.42 11.15
CA LEU A 55 13.56 -6.96 11.48
C LEU A 55 13.39 -6.84 13.00
N PHE A 56 13.06 -5.63 13.47
CA PHE A 56 12.77 -5.39 14.88
C PHE A 56 11.29 -5.52 15.23
N GLU A 57 10.43 -4.84 14.47
CA GLU A 57 8.97 -4.87 14.68
C GLU A 57 8.22 -4.54 13.37
N THR A 58 6.94 -4.91 13.33
CA THR A 58 5.98 -4.46 12.33
C THR A 58 4.97 -3.49 12.96
N LEU A 59 4.84 -2.30 12.39
CA LEU A 59 3.85 -1.31 12.78
C LEU A 59 2.64 -1.41 11.87
N VAL A 60 1.51 -1.86 12.42
CA VAL A 60 0.22 -1.84 11.73
C VAL A 60 -0.41 -0.47 11.90
N ILE A 61 -0.65 0.24 10.80
CA ILE A 61 -1.04 1.64 10.83
C ILE A 61 -2.35 1.80 10.05
N PRO A 62 -3.53 1.61 10.66
CA PRO A 62 -4.80 1.74 9.95
C PRO A 62 -5.06 3.20 9.56
N ASP A 63 -5.69 3.41 8.40
CA ASP A 63 -6.10 4.74 7.94
C ASP A 63 -7.28 5.31 8.75
N GLN A 64 -8.09 4.44 9.35
CA GLN A 64 -9.21 4.81 10.19
C GLN A 64 -9.43 3.89 11.38
N LEU A 65 -10.07 4.43 12.42
CA LEU A 65 -10.50 3.62 13.57
C LEU A 65 -11.77 2.87 13.20
N VAL A 66 -11.70 1.53 13.22
CA VAL A 66 -12.85 0.65 13.01
C VAL A 66 -13.00 -0.29 14.22
N PRO A 67 -14.20 -0.38 14.83
CA PRO A 67 -14.45 -1.34 15.90
C PRO A 67 -14.14 -2.78 15.45
N GLY A 68 -13.53 -3.58 16.33
CA GLY A 68 -13.15 -4.97 16.01
C GLY A 68 -11.77 -5.11 15.34
N PHE A 69 -11.16 -4.04 14.85
CA PHE A 69 -9.88 -4.13 14.13
C PHE A 69 -8.73 -4.56 15.05
N SER A 70 -8.71 -4.06 16.29
CA SER A 70 -7.66 -4.43 17.25
C SER A 70 -7.78 -5.89 17.67
N GLU A 71 -9.02 -6.37 17.86
CA GLU A 71 -9.32 -7.76 18.19
C GLU A 71 -8.89 -8.68 17.04
N LEU A 72 -9.21 -8.33 15.79
CA LEU A 72 -8.79 -9.06 14.59
C LEU A 72 -7.26 -9.10 14.44
N LEU A 73 -6.56 -8.01 14.80
CA LEU A 73 -5.11 -7.98 14.80
C LEU A 73 -4.52 -8.95 15.82
N GLU A 74 -5.03 -8.97 17.05
CA GLU A 74 -4.59 -9.91 18.08
C GLU A 74 -4.85 -11.37 17.67
N GLU A 75 -5.99 -11.64 17.03
CA GLU A 75 -6.28 -12.95 16.44
C GLU A 75 -5.31 -13.33 15.33
N THR A 76 -4.72 -12.38 14.60
CA THR A 76 -3.79 -12.69 13.50
C THR A 76 -2.33 -12.77 13.97
N ARG A 77 -2.01 -12.10 15.10
CA ARG A 77 -0.64 -11.98 15.63
C ARG A 77 0.05 -13.32 15.92
N HIS A 78 -0.69 -14.35 16.33
CA HIS A 78 -0.10 -15.64 16.73
C HIS A 78 0.65 -16.37 15.61
N LYS A 79 0.43 -15.99 14.35
CA LYS A 79 1.11 -16.57 13.18
C LYS A 79 2.39 -15.82 12.81
N TYR A 80 2.70 -14.74 13.52
CA TYR A 80 3.77 -13.82 13.20
C TYR A 80 4.87 -13.89 14.24
N TYR A 81 6.11 -14.12 13.80
CA TYR A 81 7.24 -14.38 14.70
C TYR A 81 7.79 -13.12 15.35
N THR A 82 7.51 -11.94 14.78
CA THR A 82 8.06 -10.65 15.23
C THR A 82 7.04 -9.83 16.00
N SER A 83 7.54 -8.87 16.80
CA SER A 83 6.66 -7.94 17.51
C SER A 83 5.80 -7.16 16.53
N ILE A 84 4.50 -7.10 16.79
CA ILE A 84 3.56 -6.26 16.04
C ILE A 84 3.03 -5.18 16.97
N ARG A 85 2.97 -3.93 16.53
CA ARG A 85 2.37 -2.83 17.29
C ARG A 85 1.35 -2.06 16.45
N LEU A 86 0.18 -1.82 17.03
CA LEU A 86 -0.89 -1.05 16.40
C LEU A 86 -0.71 0.45 16.65
N ILE A 87 -0.60 1.23 15.57
CA ILE A 87 -0.47 2.70 15.62
C ILE A 87 -1.75 3.35 15.11
N ASN A 88 -2.69 3.52 16.04
CA ASN A 88 -4.00 4.08 15.74
C ASN A 88 -3.95 5.57 15.33
N PRO A 89 -4.84 6.01 14.43
CA PRO A 89 -4.93 7.42 14.08
C PRO A 89 -5.50 8.21 15.24
N ASN A 90 -5.02 9.44 15.43
CA ASN A 90 -5.57 10.31 16.47
C ASN A 90 -6.93 10.91 16.06
N PRO A 91 -7.75 11.41 17.00
CA PRO A 91 -9.07 11.94 16.68
C PRO A 91 -9.08 13.10 15.68
N LEU A 92 -8.04 13.96 15.68
CA LEU A 92 -7.94 15.08 14.74
C LEU A 92 -7.67 14.59 13.32
N GLU A 93 -6.77 13.62 13.16
CA GLU A 93 -6.51 12.95 11.88
C GLU A 93 -7.78 12.30 11.33
N GLN A 94 -8.57 11.64 12.18
CA GLN A 94 -9.85 11.07 11.78
C GLN A 94 -10.82 12.11 11.21
N ILE A 95 -10.90 13.28 11.84
CA ILE A 95 -11.72 14.38 11.34
C ILE A 95 -11.21 14.88 9.98
N ILE A 96 -9.88 15.05 9.86
CA ILE A 96 -9.26 15.54 8.63
C ILE A 96 -9.42 14.54 7.48
N SER A 97 -9.20 13.25 7.73
CA SER A 97 -9.37 12.18 6.75
C SER A 97 -10.80 12.11 6.24
N ARG A 98 -11.80 12.20 7.13
CA ARG A 98 -13.22 12.25 6.75
C ARG A 98 -13.56 13.48 5.92
N TYR A 99 -12.99 14.64 6.24
CA TYR A 99 -13.28 15.90 5.53
C TYR A 99 -12.59 15.97 4.17
N GLN A 100 -11.30 15.65 4.09
CA GLN A 100 -10.55 15.67 2.83
C GLN A 100 -10.96 14.53 1.91
N ASN A 101 -11.34 13.39 2.49
CA ASN A 101 -11.85 12.22 1.78
C ASN A 101 -10.94 11.80 0.61
N ASN A 102 -9.63 11.93 0.79
CA ASN A 102 -8.62 11.70 -0.24
C ASN A 102 -7.70 10.55 0.21
N PRO A 103 -7.65 9.41 -0.53
CA PRO A 103 -6.84 8.26 -0.14
C PRO A 103 -5.35 8.60 -0.01
N HIS A 104 -4.82 9.51 -0.83
CA HIS A 104 -3.42 9.94 -0.73
C HIS A 104 -3.11 10.69 0.57
N ASN A 105 -4.09 11.45 1.10
CA ASN A 105 -3.91 12.11 2.40
C ASN A 105 -3.93 11.08 3.54
N ASN A 106 -4.76 10.03 3.43
CA ASN A 106 -4.79 8.96 4.41
C ASN A 106 -3.44 8.22 4.46
N HIS A 107 -2.91 7.84 3.30
CA HIS A 107 -1.61 7.19 3.17
C HIS A 107 -0.48 8.05 3.78
N TRP A 108 -0.44 9.35 3.45
CA TRP A 108 0.53 10.27 4.05
C TRP A 108 0.44 10.33 5.59
N LEU A 109 -0.77 10.38 6.15
CA LEU A 109 -0.96 10.35 7.60
C LEU A 109 -0.52 9.02 8.24
N GLN A 110 -0.66 7.90 7.52
CA GLN A 110 -0.14 6.60 7.97
C GLN A 110 1.40 6.61 7.97
N LEU A 111 2.03 7.08 6.89
CA LEU A 111 3.49 7.23 6.81
C LEU A 111 4.04 8.06 7.97
N VAL A 112 3.49 9.26 8.19
CA VAL A 112 3.96 10.15 9.26
C VAL A 112 3.81 9.50 10.64
N ARG A 113 2.70 8.81 10.91
CA ARG A 113 2.52 8.07 12.17
C ARG A 113 3.51 6.93 12.33
N GLY A 114 3.69 6.13 11.28
CA GLY A 114 4.63 5.01 11.25
C GLY A 114 6.04 5.48 11.56
N VAL A 115 6.54 6.42 10.77
CA VAL A 115 7.88 7.00 10.95
C VAL A 115 8.06 7.62 12.33
N SER A 116 7.05 8.32 12.86
CA SER A 116 7.12 8.91 14.20
C SER A 116 7.19 7.85 15.31
N ALA A 117 6.60 6.68 15.08
CA ALA A 117 6.59 5.57 16.03
C ALA A 117 7.82 4.65 15.90
N THR A 118 8.57 4.73 14.80
CA THR A 118 9.79 3.94 14.57
C THR A 118 10.93 4.32 15.51
N GLN A 119 11.62 3.30 16.01
CA GLN A 119 12.81 3.40 16.88
C GLN A 119 14.10 2.85 16.23
N THR A 120 13.96 2.15 15.11
CA THR A 120 15.07 1.56 14.36
C THR A 120 15.78 2.56 13.47
N THR A 121 16.95 2.19 12.93
CA THR A 121 17.71 3.02 12.00
C THR A 121 17.03 3.12 10.63
N HIS A 122 16.34 2.06 10.20
CA HIS A 122 15.67 2.01 8.90
C HIS A 122 14.18 1.66 9.06
N ALA A 123 13.39 1.98 8.04
CA ALA A 123 12.03 1.49 7.95
C ALA A 123 11.69 1.08 6.52
N LEU A 124 10.89 0.02 6.39
CA LEU A 124 10.36 -0.47 5.13
C LEU A 124 8.90 -0.06 5.03
N LEU A 125 8.54 0.75 4.04
CA LEU A 125 7.15 0.96 3.68
C LEU A 125 6.68 -0.22 2.82
N HIS A 126 5.75 -1.02 3.34
CA HIS A 126 5.18 -2.16 2.64
C HIS A 126 3.75 -1.87 2.17
N ASP A 127 3.47 -2.08 0.88
CA ASP A 127 2.10 -1.95 0.35
C ASP A 127 1.25 -3.15 0.77
N ALA A 128 0.02 -2.90 1.22
CA ALA A 128 -0.80 -3.95 1.80
C ALA A 128 -1.43 -4.90 0.76
N ASP A 129 -1.42 -4.51 -0.52
CA ASP A 129 -1.89 -5.29 -1.67
C ASP A 129 -0.74 -5.88 -2.52
N LEU A 130 0.49 -5.85 -1.98
CA LEU A 130 1.67 -6.45 -2.58
C LEU A 130 1.90 -7.88 -2.06
N PHE A 131 2.16 -8.78 -2.99
CA PHE A 131 2.72 -10.10 -2.71
C PHE A 131 4.18 -10.16 -3.18
N ILE A 132 5.02 -10.83 -2.39
CA ILE A 132 6.46 -10.98 -2.64
C ILE A 132 6.76 -12.48 -2.72
N THR A 133 7.29 -12.96 -3.84
CA THR A 133 7.59 -14.39 -4.04
C THR A 133 8.94 -14.80 -3.48
N GLU A 134 9.90 -13.88 -3.44
CA GLU A 134 11.23 -14.12 -2.91
C GLU A 134 11.27 -13.89 -1.38
N ASP A 135 11.80 -14.86 -0.62
CA ASP A 135 11.81 -14.82 0.85
C ASP A 135 12.93 -13.93 1.45
N GLU A 136 13.97 -13.64 0.68
CA GLU A 136 15.12 -12.83 1.13
C GLU A 136 14.98 -11.34 0.86
N PHE A 137 13.92 -10.90 0.19
CA PHE A 137 13.79 -9.53 -0.29
C PHE A 137 13.97 -8.49 0.82
N MET A 138 13.17 -8.58 1.90
CA MET A 138 13.20 -7.55 2.95
C MET A 138 14.56 -7.48 3.66
N LYS A 139 15.18 -8.64 3.91
CA LYS A 139 16.53 -8.75 4.46
C LYS A 139 17.55 -8.05 3.57
N ILE A 140 17.62 -8.42 2.30
CA ILE A 140 18.63 -7.89 1.38
C ILE A 140 18.40 -6.41 1.13
N HIS A 141 17.14 -5.97 1.06
CA HIS A 141 16.77 -4.57 0.90
C HIS A 141 17.26 -3.72 2.10
N TYR A 142 17.21 -4.25 3.32
CA TYR A 142 17.82 -3.63 4.50
C TYR A 142 19.36 -3.65 4.45
N GLU A 143 19.98 -4.81 4.20
CA GLU A 143 21.45 -4.96 4.17
C GLU A 143 22.09 -4.08 3.09
N THR A 144 21.44 -3.91 1.93
CA THR A 144 21.88 -2.97 0.89
C THR A 144 21.83 -1.52 1.37
N CYS A 145 20.74 -1.10 2.02
CA CYS A 145 20.65 0.27 2.55
C CYS A 145 21.74 0.56 3.59
N GLU A 146 21.96 -0.37 4.51
CA GLU A 146 22.98 -0.23 5.56
C GLU A 146 24.38 -0.19 4.97
N SER A 147 24.74 -1.16 4.13
CA SER A 147 26.11 -1.30 3.60
C SER A 147 26.51 -0.19 2.63
N GLU A 148 25.56 0.33 1.84
CA GLU A 148 25.80 1.43 0.90
C GLU A 148 25.49 2.81 1.49
N ASN A 149 25.02 2.87 2.74
CA ASN A 149 24.62 4.11 3.42
C ASN A 149 23.62 4.93 2.58
N LEU A 150 22.56 4.26 2.11
CA LEU A 150 21.52 4.86 1.27
C LEU A 150 20.52 5.65 2.10
N ALA A 151 20.05 6.75 1.54
CA ALA A 151 18.89 7.48 2.06
C ALA A 151 17.60 6.68 1.86
N CYS A 152 17.42 6.11 0.66
CA CYS A 152 16.34 5.19 0.38
C CYS A 152 16.67 4.25 -0.79
N LEU A 153 16.07 3.07 -0.74
CA LEU A 153 16.11 2.05 -1.78
C LEU A 153 14.68 1.65 -2.08
N GLY A 154 14.27 1.70 -3.34
CA GLY A 154 12.99 1.13 -3.75
C GLY A 154 13.15 0.01 -4.77
N VAL A 155 12.03 -0.38 -5.33
CA VAL A 155 11.91 -1.59 -6.16
C VAL A 155 11.85 -1.33 -7.65
N SER A 156 11.60 -0.08 -8.06
CA SER A 156 11.51 0.31 -9.47
C SER A 156 11.74 1.82 -9.63
N PRO A 157 12.08 2.30 -10.84
CA PRO A 157 12.09 3.73 -11.14
C PRO A 157 10.72 4.37 -10.89
N VAL A 158 10.72 5.69 -10.66
CA VAL A 158 9.47 6.47 -10.66
C VAL A 158 8.73 6.33 -12.01
N TRP A 159 7.40 6.26 -11.97
CA TRP A 159 6.55 6.01 -13.13
C TRP A 159 6.54 7.13 -14.18
N ASP A 160 6.81 8.37 -13.76
CA ASP A 160 6.78 9.54 -14.63
C ASP A 160 8.11 9.68 -15.40
N ALA A 161 8.03 9.46 -16.72
CA ALA A 161 9.18 9.51 -17.62
C ALA A 161 9.85 10.89 -17.67
N TRP A 162 9.12 11.97 -17.34
CA TRP A 162 9.66 13.33 -17.35
C TRP A 162 10.92 13.46 -16.48
N TYR A 163 10.95 12.80 -15.32
CA TYR A 163 12.11 12.86 -14.42
C TYR A 163 13.36 12.29 -15.10
N LYS A 164 13.21 11.13 -15.76
CA LYS A 164 14.30 10.47 -16.49
C LYS A 164 14.78 11.32 -17.66
N GLU A 165 13.86 11.87 -18.45
CA GLU A 165 14.15 12.73 -19.59
C GLU A 165 14.91 14.02 -19.21
N ASN A 166 14.76 14.47 -17.95
CA ASN A 166 15.44 15.65 -17.41
C ASN A 166 16.64 15.31 -16.50
N GLY A 167 17.14 14.06 -16.55
CA GLY A 167 18.38 13.64 -15.88
C GLY A 167 18.21 13.24 -14.41
N LEU A 168 16.99 13.15 -13.89
CA LEU A 168 16.67 12.68 -12.53
C LEU A 168 16.47 11.15 -12.52
N ASN A 169 17.47 10.42 -12.99
CA ASN A 169 17.42 8.96 -13.19
C ASN A 169 17.50 8.13 -11.89
N HIS A 170 17.73 8.79 -10.75
CA HIS A 170 17.95 8.14 -9.46
C HIS A 170 16.65 7.93 -8.66
N LEU A 171 15.54 8.58 -9.06
CA LEU A 171 14.29 8.53 -8.29
C LEU A 171 13.64 7.14 -8.36
N THR A 172 13.08 6.71 -7.24
CA THR A 172 12.45 5.39 -7.08
C THR A 172 10.97 5.53 -6.73
N ALA A 173 10.19 4.53 -7.15
CA ALA A 173 8.81 4.36 -6.73
C ALA A 173 8.73 4.13 -5.21
N THR A 174 7.60 4.54 -4.63
CA THR A 174 7.40 4.64 -3.18
C THR A 174 6.43 3.59 -2.62
N TRP A 175 5.96 2.66 -3.46
CA TRP A 175 5.00 1.62 -3.05
C TRP A 175 5.65 0.50 -2.23
N GLU A 176 6.93 0.20 -2.47
CA GLU A 176 7.75 -0.66 -1.61
C GLU A 176 9.14 -0.01 -1.51
N MET A 177 9.48 0.54 -0.33
CA MET A 177 10.68 1.35 -0.17
C MET A 177 11.25 1.27 1.25
N MET A 178 12.51 0.86 1.35
CA MET A 178 13.33 1.03 2.55
C MET A 178 13.93 2.42 2.59
N PHE A 179 13.98 3.03 3.77
CA PHE A 179 14.63 4.31 3.96
C PHE A 179 15.28 4.43 5.32
N ASP A 180 16.33 5.25 5.37
CA ASP A 180 16.94 5.71 6.61
C ASP A 180 15.97 6.65 7.35
N VAL A 181 15.77 6.40 8.64
CA VAL A 181 14.79 7.12 9.46
C VAL A 181 15.22 8.57 9.74
N ASP A 182 16.51 8.89 9.73
CA ASP A 182 16.98 10.28 9.81
C ASP A 182 16.78 11.03 8.53
N TRP A 183 17.05 10.38 7.39
CA TRP A 183 16.84 10.98 6.10
C TRP A 183 15.39 11.43 5.97
N ILE A 184 14.42 10.55 6.25
CA ILE A 184 13.01 10.91 6.16
C ILE A 184 12.64 12.01 7.16
N ARG A 185 13.25 12.03 8.37
CA ARG A 185 13.00 13.05 9.39
C ARG A 185 13.73 14.38 9.13
N SER A 186 14.69 14.40 8.22
CA SER A 186 15.42 15.62 7.83
C SER A 186 14.55 16.59 7.03
N PHE A 187 13.51 16.07 6.37
CA PHE A 187 12.48 16.84 5.68
C PHE A 187 11.29 17.07 6.61
N ARG A 188 10.50 18.12 6.36
CA ARG A 188 9.28 18.37 7.11
C ARG A 188 8.20 17.37 6.70
N PRO A 189 7.29 16.98 7.60
CA PRO A 189 6.24 15.99 7.30
C PRO A 189 5.41 16.32 6.05
N TRP A 190 5.08 17.61 5.84
CA TRP A 190 4.27 18.03 4.70
C TRP A 190 5.01 17.89 3.36
N GLU A 191 6.34 17.86 3.36
CA GLU A 191 7.15 17.66 2.14
C GLU A 191 7.02 16.20 1.63
N HIS A 192 6.63 15.26 2.50
CA HIS A 192 6.31 13.89 2.12
C HIS A 192 4.89 13.72 1.57
N ARG A 193 4.02 14.72 1.70
CA ARG A 193 2.64 14.64 1.19
C ARG A 193 2.62 14.85 -0.31
N GLY A 194 1.64 14.31 -1.02
CA GLY A 194 1.37 14.75 -2.39
C GLY A 194 1.02 16.25 -2.46
N HIS A 195 1.80 17.02 -3.23
CA HIS A 195 1.65 18.47 -3.39
C HIS A 195 2.34 18.99 -4.65
N ASP A 196 1.93 20.16 -5.12
CA ASP A 196 2.61 20.86 -6.20
C ASP A 196 3.87 21.56 -5.70
N GLY A 197 4.98 21.43 -6.42
CA GLY A 197 6.21 22.15 -6.14
C GLY A 197 7.07 22.33 -7.39
N GLU A 198 8.13 23.12 -7.26
CA GLU A 198 9.03 23.42 -8.37
C GLU A 198 10.29 22.55 -8.35
N ILE A 199 10.60 21.94 -9.49
CA ILE A 199 11.85 21.22 -9.76
C ILE A 199 12.32 21.55 -11.18
N LEU A 200 13.60 21.88 -11.33
CA LEU A 200 14.20 22.31 -12.61
C LEU A 200 13.40 23.43 -13.33
N GLY A 201 12.78 24.35 -12.58
CA GLY A 201 12.02 25.47 -13.12
C GLY A 201 10.59 25.13 -13.59
N GLN A 202 10.11 23.91 -13.37
CA GLN A 202 8.76 23.46 -13.73
C GLN A 202 7.96 23.06 -12.49
N ILE A 203 6.64 23.30 -12.53
CA ILE A 203 5.72 22.89 -11.46
C ILE A 203 5.30 21.44 -11.73
N HIS A 204 5.55 20.57 -10.74
CA HIS A 204 5.13 19.17 -10.76
C HIS A 204 4.30 18.86 -9.52
N THR A 205 3.32 17.98 -9.70
CA THR A 205 2.64 17.34 -8.57
C THR A 205 3.50 16.16 -8.11
N PHE A 206 4.12 16.29 -6.94
CA PHE A 206 4.86 15.20 -6.33
C PHE A 206 3.91 14.20 -5.70
N ASP A 207 4.22 12.91 -5.82
CA ASP A 207 3.63 11.87 -4.98
C ASP A 207 4.36 11.79 -3.63
N THR A 208 3.89 10.90 -2.76
CA THR A 208 4.40 10.70 -1.41
C THR A 208 5.91 10.53 -1.41
N THR A 209 6.62 11.35 -0.64
CA THR A 209 8.11 11.31 -0.50
C THR A 209 8.91 11.59 -1.78
N LEU A 210 8.28 11.87 -2.92
CA LEU A 210 9.01 12.14 -4.18
C LEU A 210 9.75 13.48 -4.17
N TYR A 211 9.19 14.51 -3.53
CA TYR A 211 9.88 15.79 -3.36
C TYR A 211 11.19 15.65 -2.53
N PRO A 212 11.17 15.00 -1.33
CA PRO A 212 12.39 14.66 -0.61
C PRO A 212 13.43 13.92 -1.44
N GLN A 213 13.02 12.95 -2.26
CA GLN A 213 13.94 12.26 -3.17
C GLN A 213 14.61 13.24 -4.14
N CYS A 214 13.84 14.15 -4.77
CA CYS A 214 14.37 15.17 -5.67
C CYS A 214 15.35 16.16 -5.02
N LYS A 215 15.31 16.31 -3.69
CA LYS A 215 16.22 17.18 -2.91
C LYS A 215 17.39 16.42 -2.29
N THR A 216 17.43 15.10 -2.46
CA THR A 216 18.48 14.24 -1.94
C THR A 216 19.57 14.06 -2.98
N LYS A 217 20.81 13.84 -2.53
CA LYS A 217 21.92 13.61 -3.46
C LYS A 217 21.70 12.29 -4.24
N PRO A 218 21.87 12.27 -5.56
CA PRO A 218 21.57 11.09 -6.38
C PRO A 218 22.30 9.82 -5.95
N GLU A 219 23.52 9.93 -5.42
CA GLU A 219 24.31 8.79 -4.97
C GLU A 219 23.70 8.05 -3.78
N LEU A 220 22.78 8.67 -3.03
CA LEU A 220 22.12 8.11 -1.84
C LEU A 220 20.78 7.42 -2.15
N ILE A 221 20.32 7.46 -3.41
CA ILE A 221 19.04 6.85 -3.80
C ILE A 221 19.31 5.77 -4.84
N ARG A 222 18.74 4.59 -4.62
CA ARG A 222 18.81 3.47 -5.55
C ARG A 222 17.46 2.80 -5.73
N TYR A 223 17.40 1.94 -6.72
CA TYR A 223 16.39 0.90 -6.82
C TYR A 223 17.07 -0.40 -7.26
N HIS A 224 16.46 -1.52 -6.89
CA HIS A 224 16.97 -2.84 -7.24
C HIS A 224 17.05 -3.06 -8.75
N GLN A 225 18.16 -3.64 -9.21
CA GLN A 225 18.33 -4.03 -10.62
C GLN A 225 17.87 -5.47 -10.89
N GLN A 226 17.79 -6.29 -9.84
CA GLN A 226 17.28 -7.65 -9.95
C GLN A 226 15.76 -7.69 -9.76
N GLU A 227 15.13 -8.66 -10.41
CA GLU A 227 13.72 -8.95 -10.18
C GLU A 227 13.57 -9.72 -8.87
N TRP A 228 12.66 -9.24 -8.03
CA TRP A 228 12.37 -9.80 -6.70
C TRP A 228 11.01 -10.48 -6.62
N GLY A 229 10.38 -10.70 -7.78
CA GLY A 229 9.09 -11.38 -7.89
C GLY A 229 7.97 -10.68 -7.12
N PHE A 230 7.43 -9.62 -7.73
CA PHE A 230 6.34 -8.84 -7.15
C PHE A 230 5.04 -9.07 -7.89
N ILE A 231 3.97 -9.32 -7.15
CA ILE A 231 2.61 -9.33 -7.68
C ILE A 231 1.84 -8.22 -6.97
N HIS A 232 1.87 -7.03 -7.57
CA HIS A 232 1.33 -5.80 -6.96
C HIS A 232 0.07 -5.33 -7.68
N PHE A 233 -1.10 -5.38 -7.04
CA PHE A 233 -2.34 -4.88 -7.65
C PHE A 233 -2.51 -3.37 -7.43
N ASN A 234 -1.78 -2.57 -8.21
CA ASN A 234 -1.80 -1.09 -8.09
C ASN A 234 -3.22 -0.49 -7.97
N TYR A 235 -3.35 0.49 -7.06
CA TYR A 235 -4.55 1.32 -6.84
C TYR A 235 -5.78 0.59 -6.29
N VAL A 236 -5.67 -0.64 -5.76
CA VAL A 236 -6.84 -1.37 -5.24
C VAL A 236 -7.49 -0.63 -4.09
N ILE A 237 -6.72 -0.22 -3.09
CA ILE A 237 -7.23 0.52 -1.92
C ILE A 237 -7.81 1.88 -2.34
N CYS A 238 -7.15 2.60 -3.27
CA CYS A 238 -7.66 3.87 -3.80
C CYS A 238 -9.00 3.68 -4.52
N THR A 239 -9.12 2.64 -5.34
CA THR A 239 -10.35 2.32 -6.08
C THR A 239 -11.49 1.99 -5.13
N TYR A 240 -11.22 1.23 -4.06
CA TYR A 240 -12.22 0.99 -3.02
C TYR A 240 -12.70 2.28 -2.36
N ARG A 241 -11.78 3.20 -2.03
CA ARG A 241 -12.14 4.50 -1.45
C ARG A 241 -12.97 5.34 -2.41
N TRP A 242 -12.74 5.26 -3.72
CA TRP A 242 -13.58 5.93 -4.72
C TRP A 242 -14.96 5.28 -4.85
N PHE A 243 -15.03 3.94 -4.83
CA PHE A 243 -16.28 3.20 -4.79
C PHE A 243 -17.15 3.60 -3.59
N GLN A 244 -16.60 3.62 -2.37
CA GLN A 244 -17.33 4.02 -1.16
C GLN A 244 -17.91 5.44 -1.23
N ARG A 245 -17.30 6.30 -2.04
CA ARG A 245 -17.73 7.70 -2.24
C ARG A 245 -18.77 7.84 -3.35
N SER A 246 -18.88 6.85 -4.23
CA SER A 246 -19.78 6.90 -5.35
C SER A 246 -21.22 6.94 -4.87
N LYS A 247 -22.02 7.84 -5.45
CA LYS A 247 -23.47 7.95 -5.22
C LYS A 247 -24.29 7.38 -6.38
N THR A 248 -23.60 6.94 -7.42
CA THR A 248 -24.13 6.35 -8.64
C THR A 248 -23.50 4.97 -8.82
N PRO A 249 -24.03 4.13 -9.72
CA PRO A 249 -23.31 2.94 -10.18
C PRO A 249 -21.83 3.25 -10.44
N PHE A 250 -20.96 2.41 -9.88
CA PHE A 250 -19.51 2.56 -9.98
C PHE A 250 -18.97 1.54 -10.99
N GLU A 251 -18.43 2.03 -12.10
CA GLU A 251 -17.77 1.15 -13.08
C GLU A 251 -16.41 0.70 -12.53
N ASP A 252 -16.28 -0.60 -12.26
CA ASP A 252 -15.03 -1.20 -11.79
C ASP A 252 -14.11 -1.53 -12.97
N GLU A 253 -13.62 -0.47 -13.61
CA GLU A 253 -12.95 -0.49 -14.92
C GLU A 253 -11.78 -1.49 -15.03
N CYS A 254 -11.11 -1.79 -13.91
CA CYS A 254 -9.99 -2.72 -13.85
C CYS A 254 -10.23 -3.91 -12.91
N PHE A 255 -11.50 -4.23 -12.61
CA PHE A 255 -11.90 -5.38 -11.79
C PHE A 255 -11.25 -5.40 -10.39
N ARG A 256 -10.97 -4.23 -9.81
CA ARG A 256 -10.34 -4.12 -8.50
C ARG A 256 -11.32 -4.38 -7.36
N ILE A 257 -12.59 -4.02 -7.51
CA ILE A 257 -13.60 -4.40 -6.50
C ILE A 257 -13.89 -5.90 -6.58
N LEU A 258 -13.92 -6.47 -7.78
CA LEU A 258 -13.94 -7.92 -7.96
C LEU A 258 -12.74 -8.58 -7.27
N LEU A 259 -11.53 -8.08 -7.50
CA LEU A 259 -10.32 -8.58 -6.83
C LEU A 259 -10.46 -8.56 -5.31
N ILE A 260 -10.87 -7.44 -4.72
CA ILE A 260 -11.04 -7.33 -3.27
C ILE A 260 -12.04 -8.40 -2.79
N ARG A 261 -13.16 -8.59 -3.50
CA ARG A 261 -14.14 -9.61 -3.13
C ARG A 261 -13.54 -11.02 -3.16
N LEU A 262 -12.81 -11.37 -4.20
CA LEU A 262 -12.13 -12.67 -4.31
C LEU A 262 -11.11 -12.87 -3.17
N LEU A 263 -10.32 -11.84 -2.88
CA LEU A 263 -9.36 -11.86 -1.77
C LEU A 263 -10.05 -12.01 -0.41
N ILE A 264 -11.20 -11.36 -0.18
CA ILE A 264 -11.95 -11.54 1.07
C ILE A 264 -12.43 -12.99 1.20
N GLU A 265 -12.97 -13.59 0.15
CA GLU A 265 -13.39 -15.01 0.19
C GLU A 265 -12.21 -15.94 0.50
N ALA A 266 -11.03 -15.67 -0.07
CA ALA A 266 -9.86 -16.51 0.09
C ALA A 266 -9.16 -16.34 1.46
N PHE A 267 -9.05 -15.10 1.96
CA PHE A 267 -8.21 -14.80 3.12
C PHE A 267 -8.99 -14.53 4.41
N ASP A 268 -10.28 -14.19 4.35
CA ASP A 268 -11.02 -13.75 5.52
C ASP A 268 -12.22 -14.63 5.91
N LYS A 269 -12.00 -15.45 6.95
CA LYS A 269 -13.02 -16.29 7.60
C LYS A 269 -13.58 -15.71 8.91
N SER A 270 -13.26 -14.45 9.25
CA SER A 270 -13.62 -13.83 10.54
C SER A 270 -15.08 -13.42 10.67
N GLY A 271 -15.85 -13.45 9.57
CA GLY A 271 -17.21 -12.90 9.54
C GLY A 271 -17.27 -11.37 9.55
N TRP A 272 -16.15 -10.69 9.29
CA TRP A 272 -16.11 -9.24 9.14
C TRP A 272 -17.09 -8.77 8.07
N LYS A 273 -17.81 -7.68 8.36
CA LYS A 273 -18.80 -7.11 7.44
C LYS A 273 -18.16 -6.08 6.53
N TYR A 274 -17.91 -6.50 5.29
CA TYR A 274 -17.37 -5.65 4.24
C TYR A 274 -18.46 -4.85 3.55
N GLN A 275 -18.13 -3.62 3.10
CA GLN A 275 -19.00 -2.86 2.18
C GLN A 275 -18.86 -3.33 0.72
N VAL A 276 -17.86 -4.18 0.44
CA VAL A 276 -17.67 -4.79 -0.88
C VAL A 276 -18.82 -5.77 -1.12
N PRO A 277 -19.59 -5.62 -2.21
CA PRO A 277 -20.72 -6.51 -2.51
C PRO A 277 -20.28 -7.98 -2.64
N SER A 278 -21.22 -8.89 -2.39
CA SER A 278 -21.03 -10.32 -2.62
C SER A 278 -20.73 -10.63 -4.10
N LEU A 279 -20.12 -11.78 -4.37
CA LEU A 279 -19.81 -12.18 -5.75
C LEU A 279 -21.07 -12.22 -6.63
N ASP A 280 -22.18 -12.75 -6.12
CA ASP A 280 -23.46 -12.81 -6.85
C ASP A 280 -24.05 -11.42 -7.12
N GLU A 281 -23.79 -10.42 -6.26
CA GLU A 281 -24.16 -9.02 -6.54
C GLU A 281 -23.26 -8.39 -7.59
N LEU A 282 -21.95 -8.67 -7.57
CA LEU A 282 -21.02 -8.18 -8.60
C LEU A 282 -21.37 -8.72 -10.00
N ILE A 283 -21.76 -9.99 -10.09
CA ILE A 283 -22.13 -10.63 -11.36
C ILE A 283 -23.33 -9.95 -12.01
N LYS A 284 -24.30 -9.45 -11.23
CA LYS A 284 -25.45 -8.71 -11.80
C LYS A 284 -24.99 -7.44 -12.53
N GLY A 285 -23.93 -6.80 -12.05
CA GLY A 285 -23.33 -5.60 -12.64
C GLY A 285 -22.75 -5.79 -14.04
N ILE A 286 -22.61 -7.03 -14.52
CA ILE A 286 -22.20 -7.33 -15.90
C ILE A 286 -23.27 -6.87 -16.91
N THR A 287 -24.54 -6.94 -16.53
CA THR A 287 -25.68 -6.65 -17.42
C THR A 287 -26.64 -5.59 -16.89
N ASP A 288 -26.67 -5.38 -15.58
CA ASP A 288 -27.55 -4.41 -14.92
C ASP A 288 -26.81 -3.10 -14.64
N GLU A 289 -27.09 -2.08 -15.43
CA GLU A 289 -26.49 -0.74 -15.29
C GLU A 289 -26.90 -0.03 -13.98
N THR A 290 -27.93 -0.52 -13.30
CA THR A 290 -28.41 0.05 -12.03
C THR A 290 -27.74 -0.58 -10.81
N ASN A 291 -26.98 -1.66 -11.01
CA ASN A 291 -26.25 -2.32 -9.94
C ASN A 291 -25.23 -1.35 -9.30
N PRO A 292 -24.96 -1.43 -7.98
CA PRO A 292 -24.01 -0.51 -7.33
C PRO A 292 -22.61 -0.53 -7.96
N ILE A 293 -22.22 -1.67 -8.54
CA ILE A 293 -20.98 -1.86 -9.28
C ILE A 293 -21.30 -2.43 -10.65
N THR A 294 -20.70 -1.89 -11.70
CA THR A 294 -20.95 -2.27 -13.09
C THR A 294 -19.67 -2.65 -13.83
N TYR A 295 -19.85 -3.43 -14.90
CA TYR A 295 -18.79 -3.92 -15.81
C TYR A 295 -19.22 -3.81 -17.28
N ILE A 296 -19.99 -2.76 -17.60
CA ILE A 296 -20.74 -2.65 -18.85
C ILE A 296 -19.93 -1.98 -19.97
N GLN A 297 -18.94 -1.15 -19.63
CA GLN A 297 -18.23 -0.34 -20.61
C GLN A 297 -17.26 -1.19 -21.44
N ASP A 298 -17.11 -0.86 -22.72
CA ASP A 298 -16.19 -1.57 -23.62
C ASP A 298 -14.74 -1.54 -23.12
N LYS A 299 -14.32 -0.42 -22.53
CA LYS A 299 -12.99 -0.29 -21.93
C LYS A 299 -12.80 -1.27 -20.77
N THR A 300 -13.81 -1.42 -19.91
CA THR A 300 -13.80 -2.41 -18.82
C THR A 300 -13.67 -3.82 -19.39
N ARG A 301 -14.42 -4.16 -20.44
CA ARG A 301 -14.30 -5.46 -21.11
C ARG A 301 -12.88 -5.75 -21.60
N GLN A 302 -12.21 -4.75 -22.18
CA GLN A 302 -10.84 -4.86 -22.67
C GLN A 302 -9.82 -5.10 -21.54
N ASN A 303 -10.05 -4.54 -20.36
CA ASN A 303 -9.15 -4.69 -19.22
C ASN A 303 -9.25 -6.06 -18.52
N TYR A 304 -10.24 -6.90 -18.86
CA TYR A 304 -10.45 -8.17 -18.16
C TYR A 304 -9.31 -9.16 -18.33
N SER A 305 -8.73 -9.24 -19.53
CA SER A 305 -7.59 -10.13 -19.79
C SER A 305 -6.39 -9.78 -18.90
N ASP A 306 -6.07 -8.50 -18.78
CA ASP A 306 -4.93 -8.03 -17.98
C ASP A 306 -5.14 -8.30 -16.50
N PHE A 307 -6.35 -8.05 -15.99
CA PHE A 307 -6.74 -8.42 -14.63
C PHE A 307 -6.58 -9.93 -14.41
N ARG A 308 -7.15 -10.74 -15.30
CA ARG A 308 -7.21 -12.20 -15.13
C ARG A 308 -5.85 -12.85 -15.27
N THR A 309 -4.99 -12.38 -16.17
CA THR A 309 -3.59 -12.81 -16.29
C THR A 309 -2.82 -12.52 -15.00
N LYS A 310 -2.99 -11.33 -14.42
CA LYS A 310 -2.31 -10.98 -13.17
C LYS A 310 -2.82 -11.78 -11.97
N LEU A 311 -4.13 -12.04 -11.90
CA LEU A 311 -4.71 -12.94 -10.91
C LEU A 311 -4.16 -14.37 -11.08
N GLN A 312 -3.99 -14.83 -12.33
CA GLN A 312 -3.40 -16.14 -12.60
C GLN A 312 -1.95 -16.22 -12.11
N THR A 313 -1.16 -15.16 -12.28
CA THR A 313 0.19 -15.12 -11.73
C THR A 313 0.21 -15.32 -10.22
N LEU A 314 -0.76 -14.76 -9.47
CA LEU A 314 -0.90 -15.00 -8.03
C LEU A 314 -1.30 -16.44 -7.71
N ILE A 315 -2.23 -17.01 -8.50
CA ILE A 315 -2.65 -18.40 -8.34
C ILE A 315 -1.48 -19.37 -8.56
N ASP A 316 -0.61 -19.07 -9.53
CA ASP A 316 0.51 -19.92 -9.91
C ASP A 316 1.79 -19.69 -9.08
N SER A 317 1.81 -18.68 -8.19
CA SER A 317 3.06 -18.22 -7.53
C SER A 317 3.52 -19.07 -6.35
N ASN A 318 2.79 -20.14 -5.99
CA ASN A 318 3.00 -20.95 -4.77
C ASN A 318 2.91 -20.16 -3.44
N LEU A 319 2.47 -18.90 -3.47
CA LEU A 319 2.26 -18.10 -2.26
C LEU A 319 0.96 -18.46 -1.54
N LEU A 320 0.05 -19.13 -2.24
CA LEU A 320 -1.27 -19.49 -1.75
C LEU A 320 -1.33 -20.98 -1.46
N ASP A 321 -2.07 -21.34 -0.41
CA ASP A 321 -2.48 -22.73 -0.19
C ASP A 321 -3.52 -23.18 -1.25
N GLU A 322 -3.76 -24.50 -1.31
CA GLU A 322 -4.69 -25.10 -2.27
C GLU A 322 -6.12 -24.55 -2.13
N GLU A 323 -6.54 -24.25 -0.89
CA GLU A 323 -7.88 -23.73 -0.62
C GLU A 323 -8.06 -22.32 -1.22
N LYS A 324 -7.13 -21.41 -0.94
CA LYS A 324 -7.12 -20.04 -1.50
C LYS A 324 -7.04 -20.07 -3.02
N THR A 325 -6.19 -20.93 -3.57
CA THR A 325 -6.04 -21.13 -5.02
C THR A 325 -7.36 -21.54 -5.66
N CYS A 326 -8.06 -22.50 -5.05
CA CYS A 326 -9.37 -22.97 -5.50
C CYS A 326 -10.40 -21.83 -5.47
N ILE A 327 -10.49 -21.11 -4.34
CA ILE A 327 -11.45 -20.01 -4.16
C ILE A 327 -11.25 -18.91 -5.22
N LEU A 328 -10.01 -18.47 -5.45
CA LEU A 328 -9.72 -17.44 -6.45
C LEU A 328 -10.05 -17.90 -7.87
N SER A 329 -9.72 -19.16 -8.21
CA SER A 329 -9.96 -19.74 -9.53
C SER A 329 -11.45 -19.91 -9.82
N GLU A 330 -12.20 -20.49 -8.88
CA GLU A 330 -13.64 -20.69 -9.02
C GLU A 330 -14.41 -19.36 -9.03
N GLY A 331 -14.00 -18.41 -8.20
CA GLY A 331 -14.64 -17.10 -8.09
C GLY A 331 -14.57 -16.29 -9.39
N ALA A 332 -13.51 -16.43 -10.19
CA ALA A 332 -13.38 -15.76 -11.48
C ALA A 332 -14.18 -16.44 -12.62
N THR A 333 -14.55 -17.72 -12.48
CA THR A 333 -15.09 -18.54 -13.58
C THR A 333 -16.34 -17.96 -14.23
N LYS A 334 -17.23 -17.33 -13.44
CA LYS A 334 -18.46 -16.72 -13.99
C LYS A 334 -18.14 -15.48 -14.83
N PHE A 335 -17.12 -14.71 -14.46
CA PHE A 335 -16.62 -13.58 -15.26
C PHE A 335 -15.89 -14.10 -16.51
N ASP A 336 -15.06 -15.15 -16.39
CA ASP A 336 -14.33 -15.75 -17.52
C ASP A 336 -15.27 -16.13 -18.67
N LYS A 337 -16.42 -16.75 -18.35
CA LYS A 337 -17.46 -17.11 -19.33
C LYS A 337 -18.05 -15.93 -20.07
N VAL A 338 -18.23 -14.79 -19.40
CA VAL A 338 -18.83 -13.59 -19.98
C VAL A 338 -17.83 -12.83 -20.84
N PHE A 339 -16.61 -12.66 -20.34
CA PHE A 339 -15.58 -11.84 -21.01
C PHE A 339 -14.70 -12.66 -21.95
N GLY A 340 -14.97 -13.96 -22.12
CA GLY A 340 -14.34 -14.81 -23.14
C GLY A 340 -12.90 -15.19 -22.82
N TYR A 341 -12.54 -15.30 -21.54
CA TYR A 341 -11.21 -15.75 -21.13
C TYR A 341 -11.16 -17.29 -21.13
N SER A 342 -10.32 -17.85 -21.99
CA SER A 342 -9.97 -19.28 -21.98
C SER A 342 -8.49 -19.42 -21.64
N MET A 343 -8.17 -20.22 -20.61
CA MET A 343 -6.79 -20.58 -20.30
C MET A 343 -6.15 -21.41 -21.41
#